data_AF-A0A6P6G2X4-F1
#
_entry.id   AF-A0A6P6G2X4-F1
#
_cell.length_a   1.000
_cell.length_b   1.000
_cell.length_c   1.000
_cell.angle_alpha   90.00
_cell.angle_beta   90.00
_cell.angle_gamma   90.00
#
_symmetry.space_group_name_H-M   'P 1'
#
loop_
_entity.id
_entity.type
_entity.pdbx_description
1 polymer ?
#
loop_
_entity_poly.entity_id
_entity_poly.type
_entity_poly.pdbx_seq_one_letter_code
_entity_poly.pdbx_strand_id
1 'polypeptide(L)'
;MVKSLPKTPALYQKLLLFLLIFILLLQTPTFALRKSYVVYLGAHSHGQDFSQFDLNHVTESHFEFLGSFLGSHEVAKESIFYSYTRHINGFAANLEEEVAAQIAS
;
A
#
# COMPACT_ATOMS: atom_id res chain seq x y z
N MET A 1 -23.31 -60.42 -1.20
CA MET A 1 -21.93 -60.07 -0.78
C MET A 1 -21.76 -58.56 -0.90
N VAL A 2 -22.05 -57.80 0.16
CA VAL A 2 -21.87 -56.35 0.19
C VAL A 2 -20.51 -56.09 0.84
N LYS A 3 -19.49 -55.76 0.04
CA LYS A 3 -18.21 -55.29 0.57
C LYS A 3 -18.46 -53.91 1.18
N SER A 4 -18.35 -53.79 2.51
CA SER A 4 -18.44 -52.51 3.19
C SER A 4 -17.28 -51.61 2.76
N LEU A 5 -17.61 -50.34 2.52
CA LEU A 5 -16.67 -49.31 2.08
C LEU A 5 -15.61 -49.09 3.17
N PRO A 6 -14.31 -48.98 2.84
CA PRO A 6 -13.26 -48.79 3.83
C PRO A 6 -13.50 -47.49 4.59
N LYS A 7 -13.58 -47.59 5.92
CA LYS A 7 -13.59 -46.42 6.81
C LYS A 7 -12.33 -45.63 6.52
N THR A 8 -12.48 -44.40 6.05
CA THR A 8 -11.35 -43.48 5.87
C THR A 8 -10.55 -43.42 7.18
N PRO A 9 -9.22 -43.59 7.17
CA PRO A 9 -8.47 -43.61 8.42
C PRO A 9 -8.51 -42.22 9.02
N ALA A 10 -9.14 -42.09 10.20
CA ALA A 10 -9.24 -40.83 10.95
C ALA A 10 -7.89 -40.11 11.14
N LEU A 11 -6.78 -40.83 10.97
CA LEU A 11 -5.42 -40.30 10.93
C LEU A 11 -5.19 -39.26 9.82
N TYR A 12 -5.67 -39.50 8.60
CA TYR A 12 -5.49 -38.55 7.49
C TYR A 12 -6.21 -37.24 7.76
N GLN A 13 -7.39 -37.31 8.35
CA GLN A 13 -8.18 -36.12 8.67
C GLN A 13 -7.54 -35.31 9.80
N LYS A 14 -6.97 -35.99 10.80
CA LYS A 14 -6.17 -35.32 11.86
C LYS A 14 -4.89 -34.70 11.30
N LEU A 15 -4.20 -35.39 10.38
CA LEU A 15 -3.01 -34.88 9.73
C LEU A 15 -3.32 -33.66 8.86
N LEU A 16 -4.41 -33.70 8.09
CA LEU A 16 -4.89 -32.58 7.29
C LEU A 16 -5.25 -31.37 8.18
N LEU A 17 -5.97 -31.61 9.28
CA LEU A 17 -6.33 -30.56 10.24
C LEU A 17 -5.08 -29.95 10.90
N PHE A 18 -4.12 -30.79 11.29
CA PHE A 18 -2.85 -30.34 11.85
C PHE A 18 -2.06 -29.51 10.84
N LEU A 19 -1.96 -29.95 9.59
CA LEU A 19 -1.30 -29.20 8.52
C LEU A 19 -2.00 -27.86 8.27
N LEU A 20 -3.33 -27.83 8.29
CA LEU A 20 -4.10 -26.60 8.09
C LEU A 20 -3.88 -25.61 9.24
N ILE A 21 -3.91 -26.08 10.49
CA ILE A 21 -3.57 -25.28 11.68
C ILE A 21 -2.13 -24.78 11.61
N PHE A 22 -1.19 -25.64 11.19
CA PHE A 22 0.21 -25.26 11.03
C PHE A 22 0.37 -24.16 9.97
N ILE A 23 -0.27 -24.29 8.80
CA ILE A 23 -0.27 -23.23 7.77
C ILE A 23 -0.85 -21.93 8.32
N LEU A 24 -1.98 -21.97 9.05
CA LEU A 24 -2.56 -20.78 9.68
C LEU A 24 -1.61 -20.15 10.72
N LEU A 25 -0.86 -20.96 11.47
CA LEU A 25 0.15 -20.48 12.43
C LEU A 25 1.39 -19.88 11.75
N LEU A 26 1.71 -20.33 10.53
CA LEU A 26 2.78 -19.75 9.71
C LEU A 26 2.35 -18.47 8.99
N GLN A 27 1.07 -18.12 8.99
CA GLN A 27 0.62 -16.83 8.47
C GLN A 27 1.04 -15.73 9.45
N THR A 28 2.11 -15.02 9.13
CA THR A 28 2.32 -13.68 9.68
C THR A 28 1.16 -12.81 9.21
N PRO A 29 0.44 -12.10 10.10
CA PRO A 29 -0.52 -11.11 9.66
C PRO A 29 0.27 -10.02 8.94
N THR A 30 0.32 -10.09 7.61
CA THR A 30 0.65 -8.95 6.76
C THR A 30 -0.54 -8.02 6.84
N PHE A 31 -0.66 -7.32 7.96
CA PHE A 31 -1.29 -6.02 7.90
C PHE A 31 -0.41 -5.25 6.93
N ALA A 32 -0.95 -4.99 5.73
CA ALA A 32 -0.52 -3.89 4.89
C ALA A 32 -0.68 -2.62 5.74
N LEU A 33 0.25 -2.43 6.68
CA LEU A 33 0.13 -1.47 7.76
C LEU A 33 0.45 -0.15 7.12
N ARG A 34 -0.59 0.52 6.63
CA ARG A 34 -0.43 1.87 6.07
C ARG A 34 0.10 2.77 7.17
N LYS A 35 1.31 3.29 6.97
CA LYS A 35 1.93 4.29 7.83
C LYS A 35 1.85 5.63 7.10
N SER A 36 1.82 6.73 7.85
CA SER A 36 1.91 8.06 7.26
C SER A 36 3.36 8.38 6.94
N TYR A 37 3.63 8.74 5.69
CA TYR A 37 4.94 9.16 5.21
C TYR A 37 4.88 10.57 4.67
N VAL A 38 6.00 11.28 4.72
CA VAL A 38 6.23 12.51 3.96
C VAL A 38 7.20 12.21 2.84
N VAL A 39 6.75 12.40 1.60
CA VAL A 39 7.59 12.32 0.40
C VAL A 39 8.11 13.71 0.10
N TYR A 40 9.43 13.89 0.20
CA TYR A 40 10.11 15.14 -0.11
C TYR A 40 10.70 15.09 -1.52
N LEU A 41 10.22 15.96 -2.40
CA LEU A 41 10.60 16.05 -3.81
C LEU A 41 11.57 17.22 -4.10
N GLY A 42 12.14 17.82 -3.05
CA GLY A 42 13.08 18.93 -3.16
C GLY A 42 12.42 20.32 -3.08
N ALA A 43 13.12 21.31 -3.62
CA ALA A 43 12.62 22.68 -3.70
C ALA A 43 11.82 22.89 -4.99
N HIS A 44 10.85 23.80 -4.94
CA HIS A 44 10.18 24.28 -6.13
C HIS A 44 11.12 25.09 -7.03
N SER A 45 11.02 24.89 -8.34
CA SER A 45 11.76 25.66 -9.34
C SER A 45 11.13 27.03 -9.64
N HIS A 46 9.91 27.26 -9.17
CA HIS A 46 9.14 28.48 -9.40
C HIS A 46 9.43 29.56 -8.34
N GLY A 47 9.37 30.83 -8.75
CA GLY A 47 9.72 32.02 -7.93
C GLY A 47 8.67 32.41 -6.88
N GLN A 48 8.91 33.47 -6.10
CA GLN A 48 8.17 33.77 -4.85
C GLN A 48 6.64 34.00 -4.98
N ASP A 49 6.13 34.30 -6.17
CA ASP A 49 4.71 34.58 -6.43
C ASP A 49 4.02 33.38 -7.10
N PHE A 50 3.15 32.71 -6.37
CA PHE A 50 2.36 31.57 -6.87
C PHE A 50 0.87 31.86 -6.79
N SER A 51 0.15 31.68 -7.89
CA SER A 51 -1.31 31.75 -7.93
C SER A 51 -1.94 30.46 -7.38
N GLN A 52 -3.24 30.50 -7.07
CA GLN A 52 -3.96 29.28 -6.68
C GLN A 52 -3.94 28.22 -7.80
N PHE A 53 -3.90 28.64 -9.07
CA PHE A 53 -3.77 27.74 -10.21
C PHE A 53 -2.44 26.99 -10.18
N ASP A 54 -1.34 27.68 -9.89
CA ASP A 54 -0.01 27.06 -9.79
C ASP A 54 0.04 26.03 -8.64
N LEU A 55 -0.53 26.38 -7.48
CA LEU A 55 -0.59 25.46 -6.33
C LEU A 55 -1.44 24.21 -6.63
N ASN A 56 -2.54 24.37 -7.38
CA ASN A 56 -3.37 23.25 -7.81
C ASN A 56 -2.63 22.36 -8.82
N HIS A 57 -1.86 22.95 -9.73
CA HIS A 57 -1.05 22.20 -10.69
C HIS A 57 0.04 21.37 -9.98
N VAL A 58 0.72 21.94 -8.98
CA VAL A 58 1.66 21.18 -8.13
C VAL A 58 0.95 20.02 -7.43
N THR A 59 -0.24 20.26 -6.89
CA THR A 59 -1.04 19.22 -6.23
C THR A 59 -1.40 18.08 -7.20
N GLU A 60 -1.79 18.41 -8.44
CA GLU A 60 -2.06 17.40 -9.47
C GLU A 60 -0.79 16.59 -9.80
N SER A 61 0.37 17.25 -9.92
CA SER A 61 1.64 16.55 -10.15
C SER A 61 2.01 15.58 -9.02
N HIS A 62 1.60 15.86 -7.77
CA HIS A 62 1.77 14.92 -6.66
C HIS A 62 0.89 13.68 -6.82
N PHE A 63 -0.37 13.85 -7.27
CA PHE A 63 -1.27 12.73 -7.53
C PHE A 63 -0.79 11.89 -8.71
N GLU A 64 -0.30 12.51 -9.78
CA GLU A 64 0.31 11.80 -10.91
C GLU A 64 1.56 11.02 -10.47
N PHE A 65 2.44 11.65 -9.68
CA PHE A 65 3.64 10.99 -9.15
C PHE A 65 3.27 9.76 -8.33
N LEU A 66 2.46 9.90 -7.29
CA LEU A 66 2.10 8.77 -6.44
C LEU A 66 1.25 7.74 -7.20
N GLY A 67 0.38 8.20 -8.10
CA GLY A 67 -0.44 7.35 -8.97
C GLY A 67 0.40 6.44 -9.86
N SER A 68 1.60 6.86 -10.27
CA SER A 68 2.52 6.00 -11.03
C SER A 68 3.02 4.77 -10.24
N PHE A 69 3.08 4.85 -8.91
CA PHE A 69 3.45 3.72 -8.04
C PHE A 69 2.23 2.88 -7.66
N LEU A 70 1.07 3.52 -7.45
CA LEU A 70 -0.16 2.85 -7.02
C LEU A 70 -1.00 2.29 -8.18
N GLY A 71 -0.68 2.67 -9.42
CA GLY A 71 -1.43 2.28 -10.61
C GLY A 71 -2.79 2.96 -10.77
N SER A 72 -3.15 3.90 -9.90
CA SER A 72 -4.39 4.68 -9.98
C SER A 72 -4.21 6.07 -9.39
N HIS A 73 -4.70 7.05 -10.15
CA HIS A 73 -4.73 8.44 -9.75
C HIS A 73 -5.74 8.70 -8.61
N GLU A 74 -6.89 8.02 -8.64
CA GLU A 74 -7.92 8.11 -7.61
C GLU A 74 -7.41 7.56 -6.28
N VAL A 75 -6.71 6.43 -6.30
CA VAL A 75 -6.09 5.86 -5.09
C VAL A 75 -5.01 6.80 -4.54
N ALA A 76 -4.25 7.48 -5.41
CA ALA A 76 -3.29 8.50 -4.97
C ALA A 76 -3.99 9.69 -4.28
N LYS A 77 -5.12 10.16 -4.82
CA LYS A 77 -5.95 11.22 -4.21
C LYS A 77 -6.48 10.83 -2.83
N GLU A 78 -6.91 9.58 -2.66
CA GLU A 78 -7.37 9.08 -1.36
C GLU A 78 -6.22 8.86 -0.36
N SER A 79 -5.03 8.54 -0.87
CA SER A 79 -3.85 8.25 -0.04
C SER A 79 -3.15 9.52 0.45
N ILE A 80 -3.13 10.58 -0.37
CA ILE A 80 -2.52 11.87 -0.02
C ILE A 80 -3.49 12.69 0.82
N PHE A 81 -3.13 12.91 2.08
CA PHE A 81 -3.92 13.75 2.99
C PHE A 81 -3.38 15.18 3.10
N TYR A 82 -2.19 15.47 2.57
CA TYR A 82 -1.64 16.83 2.53
C TYR A 82 -0.63 17.00 1.39
N SER A 83 -0.74 18.08 0.62
CA SER A 83 0.25 18.47 -0.39
C SER A 83 1.01 19.72 0.04
N TYR A 84 2.34 19.62 0.11
CA TYR A 84 3.22 20.76 0.34
C TYR A 84 3.51 21.44 -1.02
N THR A 85 2.95 22.63 -1.23
CA THR A 85 3.00 23.33 -2.52
C THR A 85 3.69 24.69 -2.48
N ARG A 86 4.20 25.09 -1.30
CA ARG A 86 4.71 26.45 -1.05
C ARG A 86 6.21 26.49 -0.79
N HIS A 87 6.64 25.97 0.36
CA HIS A 87 8.02 26.08 0.82
C HIS A 87 8.89 24.88 0.48
N ILE A 88 8.24 23.73 0.28
CA ILE A 88 8.86 22.49 -0.15
C ILE A 88 7.95 21.86 -1.20
N ASN A 89 8.54 21.10 -2.12
CA ASN A 89 7.83 20.23 -3.03
C ASN A 89 7.68 18.85 -2.38
N GLY A 90 6.46 18.33 -2.31
CA GLY A 90 6.22 17.03 -1.69
C GLY A 90 4.81 16.89 -1.12
N PHE A 91 4.54 15.74 -0.50
CA PHE A 91 3.22 15.44 0.05
C PHE A 91 3.31 14.47 1.24
N ALA A 92 2.25 14.45 2.06
CA ALA A 92 2.05 13.47 3.10
C ALA A 92 0.95 12.48 2.70
N ALA A 93 1.23 11.19 2.80
CA ALA A 93 0.34 10.13 2.37
C ALA A 93 0.37 8.91 3.30
N ASN A 94 -0.73 8.17 3.33
CA ASN A 94 -0.81 6.88 4.01
C ASN A 94 -0.44 5.76 3.03
N LEU A 95 0.75 5.17 3.20
CA LEU A 95 1.33 4.21 2.26
C LEU A 95 1.67 2.90 2.94
N GLU A 96 1.65 1.83 2.15
CA GLU A 96 2.25 0.54 2.52
C GLU A 96 3.79 0.69 2.50
N GLU A 97 4.47 -0.10 3.32
CA GLU A 97 5.92 0.01 3.51
C GLU A 97 6.68 -0.34 2.23
N GLU A 98 6.14 -1.27 1.43
CA GLU A 98 6.66 -1.69 0.14
C GLU A 98 6.61 -0.54 -0.88
N VAL A 99 5.50 0.21 -0.92
CA VAL A 99 5.35 1.38 -1.80
C VAL A 99 6.27 2.50 -1.35
N ALA A 100 6.36 2.76 -0.05
CA ALA A 100 7.26 3.77 0.49
C ALA A 100 8.73 3.44 0.17
N ALA A 101 9.12 2.17 0.29
CA ALA A 101 10.46 1.69 -0.08
C ALA A 101 10.73 1.85 -1.59
N GLN A 102 9.74 1.59 -2.44
CA GLN A 102 9.85 1.77 -3.90
C GLN A 102 9.98 3.25 -4.29
N ILE A 103 9.33 4.17 -3.58
CA ILE A 103 9.49 5.61 -3.82
C ILE A 103 10.91 6.08 -3.42
N ALA A 104 11.50 5.48 -2.39
CA ALA A 104 12.81 5.85 -1.85
C ALA A 104 14.01 5.15 -2.53
N SER A 105 13.77 4.26 -3.50
CA SER A 105 14.80 3.51 -4.23
C SER A 105 15.40 4.32 -5.38
#